data_AF-A0A6N4TFC4-F1
#
_entry.id   AF-A0A6N4TFC4-F1
#
_cell.length_a   1.000
_cell.length_b   1.000
_cell.length_c   1.000
_cell.angle_alpha   90.00
_cell.angle_beta   90.00
_cell.angle_gamma   90.00
#
_symmetry.space_group_name_H-M   'P 1'
#
loop_
_entity.id
_entity.type
_entity.pdbx_description
1 polymer ?
#
loop_
_entity_poly.entity_id
_entity_poly.type
_entity_poly.pdbx_seq_one_letter_code
_entity_poly.pdbx_strand_id
1 'polypeptide(L)'
;MNQFNNKQVLVLVIDDQLVTDSDDTSRKEKYSKCLDLINKALAGKWTLEICFCPDLGSLAAIKTFPGQPRLAIVDMVLDGPKWTSQAVEKLDLKLLSEHWPLILVSAHFGADEAIARANKLVVGDGSGTGAPSQFLMWSAIARSVDGIDIDDLAFIFDSILSRSHGQDLLFRKGPDEPIDILHITDPHFGRAQWDVGSLMTLRVARSTVGLEAADFLAITGDIADQGTPEQYKLSLAYFRALANNNVVTRSDTGLPRDRVFLCPGNHDFSRRIALGANISGKDKFTVKESGDVENEWVRSYAWEPYVQFEAEIAGHSDRWIPSPGYRINSRFSSAGIIILELNVERYDIQQYQKGLSDDEIRQSLNQAATDVLKIRHSKECVIVLAHRHEDSGWNTLAHIINNTLTGLAADGPVLMMCGHEHNEKVRSELDDKVLLVRGVPPVEGATLPSSVLPIVNCVRLLRKDGVVDGVEVHQFHQSASGWLVNNSGSKKYEHHRGAWRLNSN
;
A
#
# COMPACT_ATOMS: atom_id res chain seq x y z
N MET A 1 -3.17 30.25 -3.89
CA MET A 1 -3.68 28.90 -3.58
C MET A 1 -3.26 28.60 -2.16
N ASN A 2 -4.21 28.39 -1.24
CA ASN A 2 -3.88 28.08 0.14
C ASN A 2 -3.32 26.65 0.20
N GLN A 3 -2.11 26.50 0.75
CA GLN A 3 -1.53 25.18 1.04
C GLN A 3 -2.48 24.43 1.97
N PHE A 4 -3.05 23.33 1.49
CA PHE A 4 -3.85 22.44 2.33
C PHE A 4 -2.90 21.75 3.32
N ASN A 5 -3.16 21.93 4.61
CA ASN A 5 -2.42 21.24 5.65
C ASN A 5 -2.96 19.81 5.71
N ASN A 6 -2.21 18.82 5.21
CA ASN A 6 -2.62 17.40 5.20
C ASN A 6 -2.92 16.82 6.61
N LYS A 7 -2.63 17.58 7.67
CA LYS A 7 -2.99 17.24 9.06
C LYS A 7 -4.39 17.73 9.45
N GLN A 8 -5.05 18.53 8.62
CA GLN A 8 -6.39 19.05 8.91
C GLN A 8 -7.44 17.97 8.68
N VAL A 9 -8.09 17.55 9.76
CA VAL A 9 -9.15 16.55 9.76
C VAL A 9 -10.48 17.26 9.94
N LEU A 10 -11.42 17.06 9.02
CA LEU A 10 -12.79 17.51 9.18
C LEU A 10 -13.55 16.56 10.12
N VAL A 11 -13.84 17.02 11.33
CA VAL A 11 -14.60 16.29 12.34
C VAL A 11 -16.06 16.73 12.30
N LEU A 12 -16.94 15.79 11.98
CA LEU A 12 -18.39 16.00 11.88
C LEU A 12 -19.07 15.45 13.12
N VAL A 13 -19.63 16.33 13.96
CA VAL A 13 -20.39 15.94 15.15
C VAL A 13 -21.87 15.91 14.79
N ILE A 14 -22.44 14.71 14.66
CA ILE A 14 -23.82 14.47 14.25
C ILE A 14 -24.62 14.01 15.46
N ASP A 15 -25.42 14.92 16.00
CA ASP A 15 -26.11 14.73 17.27
C ASP A 15 -27.31 15.69 17.31
N ASP A 16 -28.49 15.16 17.59
CA ASP A 16 -29.76 15.90 17.52
C ASP A 16 -29.99 16.83 18.72
N GLN A 17 -29.23 16.63 19.79
CA GLN A 17 -29.26 17.42 21.02
C GLN A 17 -28.26 18.59 21.01
N LEU A 18 -27.73 18.98 19.84
CA LEU A 18 -26.80 20.11 19.70
C LEU A 18 -27.46 21.50 19.78
N VAL A 19 -28.80 21.60 19.67
CA VAL A 19 -29.55 22.88 19.61
C VAL A 19 -30.55 23.03 20.77
N THR A 20 -30.43 22.23 21.83
CA THR A 20 -31.32 22.39 22.99
C THR A 20 -30.89 23.62 23.80
N ASP A 21 -31.71 24.67 23.72
CA ASP A 21 -31.38 26.09 24.04
C ASP A 21 -31.32 26.47 25.53
N SER A 22 -31.18 25.55 26.49
CA SER A 22 -31.59 25.87 27.87
C SER A 22 -30.55 25.82 29.00
N ASP A 23 -29.24 25.76 28.77
CA ASP A 23 -28.22 26.10 29.81
C ASP A 23 -26.75 25.96 29.30
N ASP A 24 -25.80 26.53 30.06
CA ASP A 24 -24.31 26.38 30.01
C ASP A 24 -23.80 24.91 30.14
N THR A 25 -24.68 23.94 29.90
CA THR A 25 -24.41 22.49 29.91
C THR A 25 -24.76 21.82 28.58
N SER A 26 -25.04 22.61 27.53
CA SER A 26 -25.42 22.11 26.21
C SER A 26 -24.41 21.08 25.67
N ARG A 27 -24.89 20.03 24.99
CA ARG A 27 -24.01 18.98 24.44
C ARG A 27 -22.97 19.56 23.49
N LYS A 28 -23.35 20.58 22.71
CA LYS A 28 -22.45 21.29 21.81
C LYS A 28 -21.25 21.86 22.56
N GLU A 29 -21.47 22.53 23.70
CA GLU A 29 -20.39 23.08 24.50
C GLU A 29 -19.45 21.99 25.04
N LYS A 30 -20.01 20.86 25.50
CA LYS A 30 -19.23 19.72 25.97
C LYS A 30 -18.38 19.11 24.86
N TYR A 31 -18.94 18.90 23.67
CA TYR A 31 -18.16 18.48 22.51
C TYR A 31 -17.07 19.48 22.17
N SER A 32 -17.37 20.77 22.10
CA SER A 32 -16.38 21.81 21.79
C SER A 32 -15.21 21.75 22.78
N LYS A 33 -15.49 21.74 24.09
CA LYS A 33 -14.44 21.67 25.12
C LYS A 33 -13.62 20.38 25.02
N CYS A 34 -14.28 19.22 24.89
CA CYS A 34 -13.63 17.93 24.72
C CYS A 34 -12.72 17.91 23.47
N LEU A 35 -13.25 18.31 22.32
CA LEU A 35 -12.53 18.29 21.04
C LEU A 35 -11.41 19.33 21.00
N ASP A 36 -11.53 20.47 21.68
CA ASP A 36 -10.44 21.42 21.85
C ASP A 36 -9.29 20.82 22.67
N LEU A 37 -9.61 20.08 23.73
CA LEU A 37 -8.60 19.37 24.53
C LEU A 37 -7.94 18.25 23.72
N ILE A 38 -8.72 17.47 22.97
CA ILE A 38 -8.19 16.43 22.08
C ILE A 38 -7.31 17.06 20.99
N ASN A 39 -7.73 18.17 20.37
CA ASN A 39 -6.95 18.88 19.36
C ASN A 39 -5.61 19.37 19.92
N LYS A 40 -5.57 19.81 21.19
CA LYS A 40 -4.33 20.14 21.90
C LYS A 40 -3.47 18.90 22.17
N ALA A 41 -4.06 17.80 22.63
CA ALA A 41 -3.35 16.55 22.88
C ALA A 41 -2.77 15.93 21.59
N LEU A 42 -3.46 16.13 20.47
CA LEU A 42 -3.05 15.69 19.14
C LEU A 42 -2.24 16.75 18.38
N ALA A 43 -1.86 17.86 19.02
CA ALA A 43 -1.11 18.94 18.38
C ALA A 43 0.17 18.39 17.72
N GLY A 44 0.39 18.78 16.46
CA GLY A 44 1.51 18.30 15.65
C GLY A 44 1.25 16.97 14.92
N LYS A 45 0.26 16.17 15.35
CA LYS A 45 -0.25 15.01 14.60
C LYS A 45 -1.43 15.41 13.73
N TRP A 46 -2.46 15.98 14.35
CA TRP A 46 -3.73 16.33 13.72
C TRP A 46 -4.13 17.77 14.04
N THR A 47 -4.94 18.35 13.18
CA THR A 47 -5.63 19.62 13.41
C THR A 47 -7.09 19.41 13.11
N LEU A 48 -7.92 19.44 14.15
CA LEU A 48 -9.33 19.13 14.01
C LEU A 48 -10.11 20.38 13.59
N GLU A 49 -10.74 20.33 12.42
CA GLU A 49 -11.73 21.29 11.96
C GLU A 49 -13.11 20.74 12.28
N ILE A 50 -13.80 21.35 13.24
CA ILE A 50 -15.02 20.78 13.82
C ILE A 50 -16.24 21.42 13.16
N CYS A 51 -17.16 20.59 12.66
CA CYS A 51 -18.48 21.00 12.20
C CYS A 51 -19.57 20.28 12.99
N PHE A 52 -20.50 21.06 13.53
CA PHE A 52 -21.64 20.57 14.28
C PHE A 52 -22.85 20.43 13.37
N CYS A 53 -23.40 19.22 13.31
CA CYS A 53 -24.45 18.82 12.38
C CYS A 53 -25.73 18.42 13.13
N PRO A 54 -26.55 19.38 13.61
CA PRO A 54 -27.79 19.07 14.32
C PRO A 54 -28.87 18.45 13.44
N ASP A 55 -28.73 18.51 12.12
CA ASP A 55 -29.71 18.00 11.15
C ASP A 55 -29.07 17.69 9.78
N LEU A 56 -29.81 17.00 8.90
CA LEU A 56 -29.31 16.62 7.57
C LEU A 56 -28.98 17.85 6.70
N GLY A 57 -29.68 18.97 6.88
CA GLY A 57 -29.44 20.21 6.13
C GLY A 57 -28.08 20.82 6.46
N SER A 58 -27.74 20.88 7.75
CA SER A 58 -26.42 21.33 8.22
C SER A 58 -25.30 20.44 7.69
N LEU A 59 -25.48 19.11 7.67
CA LEU A 59 -24.52 18.18 7.09
C LEU A 59 -24.35 18.39 5.57
N ALA A 60 -25.45 18.58 4.85
CA ALA A 60 -25.43 18.80 3.40
C ALA A 60 -24.76 20.12 2.98
N ALA A 61 -24.73 21.11 3.87
CA ALA A 61 -24.08 22.40 3.62
C ALA A 61 -22.54 22.35 3.74
N ILE A 62 -21.99 21.28 4.32
CA ILE A 62 -20.55 21.15 4.54
C ILE A 62 -19.86 20.85 3.22
N LYS A 63 -18.96 21.75 2.83
CA LYS A 63 -18.09 21.55 1.68
C LYS A 63 -16.96 20.63 2.10
N THR A 64 -16.83 19.51 1.40
CA THR A 64 -15.71 18.61 1.56
C THR A 64 -14.80 18.71 0.35
N PHE A 65 -13.50 18.52 0.56
CA PHE A 65 -12.53 18.45 -0.53
C PHE A 65 -12.12 16.99 -0.77
N PRO A 66 -11.77 16.61 -2.02
CA PRO A 66 -11.16 15.32 -2.29
C PRO A 66 -9.88 15.13 -1.47
N GLY A 67 -9.69 13.95 -0.88
CA GLY A 67 -8.50 13.62 -0.08
C GLY A 67 -8.44 14.25 1.32
N GLN A 68 -9.36 15.14 1.69
CA GLN A 68 -9.42 15.69 3.04
C GLN A 68 -9.77 14.59 4.05
N PRO A 69 -8.94 14.36 5.09
CA PRO A 69 -9.27 13.43 6.15
C PRO A 69 -10.57 13.82 6.85
N ARG A 70 -11.43 12.84 7.12
CA ARG A 70 -12.73 13.04 7.79
C ARG A 70 -12.83 12.14 9.01
N LEU A 71 -13.67 12.53 9.96
CA LEU A 71 -14.11 11.75 11.11
C LEU A 71 -15.55 12.10 11.45
N ALA A 72 -16.42 11.11 11.55
CA ALA A 72 -17.78 11.32 12.01
C ALA A 72 -17.92 10.85 13.46
N ILE A 73 -18.39 11.72 14.33
CA ILE A 73 -18.82 11.42 15.69
C ILE A 73 -20.34 11.43 15.64
N VAL A 74 -20.97 10.27 15.84
CA VAL A 74 -22.40 10.09 15.54
C VAL A 74 -23.11 9.62 16.79
N ASP A 75 -24.14 10.35 17.25
CA ASP A 75 -25.05 9.81 18.26
C ASP A 75 -25.86 8.65 17.64
N MET A 76 -25.88 7.51 18.31
CA MET A 76 -26.60 6.33 17.87
C MET A 76 -28.10 6.48 18.01
N VAL A 77 -28.56 7.37 18.90
CA VAL A 77 -29.97 7.73 19.03
C VAL A 77 -30.15 9.12 18.44
N LEU A 78 -30.87 9.20 17.32
CA LEU A 78 -31.28 10.46 16.69
C LEU A 78 -32.81 10.43 16.58
N ASP A 79 -33.50 11.09 17.50
CA ASP A 79 -34.96 11.01 17.68
C ASP A 79 -35.69 12.36 17.56
N GLY A 80 -34.95 13.45 17.30
CA GLY A 80 -35.52 14.77 17.06
C GLY A 80 -36.35 14.90 15.76
N PRO A 81 -37.24 15.91 15.67
CA PRO A 81 -38.11 16.15 14.50
C PRO A 81 -37.34 16.42 13.19
N LYS A 82 -36.04 16.72 13.30
CA LYS A 82 -35.13 16.94 12.17
C LYS A 82 -34.45 15.67 11.66
N TRP A 83 -34.48 14.59 12.44
CA TRP A 83 -33.90 13.28 12.11
C TRP A 83 -35.01 12.22 11.96
N THR A 84 -35.81 12.36 10.91
CA THR A 84 -36.76 11.31 10.53
C THR A 84 -36.03 10.02 10.19
N SER A 85 -36.69 8.86 10.27
CA SER A 85 -36.07 7.57 9.92
C SER A 85 -35.45 7.57 8.52
N GLN A 86 -36.07 8.27 7.56
CA GLN A 86 -35.54 8.42 6.20
C GLN A 86 -34.26 9.29 6.17
N ALA A 87 -34.16 10.31 7.01
CA ALA A 87 -32.96 11.15 7.10
C ALA A 87 -31.80 10.36 7.73
N VAL A 88 -32.07 9.57 8.77
CA VAL A 88 -31.09 8.67 9.39
C VAL A 88 -30.62 7.61 8.40
N GLU A 89 -31.52 7.01 7.63
CA GLU A 89 -31.15 6.03 6.60
C GLU A 89 -30.24 6.63 5.51
N LYS A 90 -30.55 7.84 5.03
CA LYS A 90 -29.71 8.57 4.06
C LYS A 90 -28.34 8.89 4.63
N LEU A 91 -28.27 9.28 5.91
CA LEU A 91 -27.01 9.51 6.61
C LEU A 91 -26.18 8.22 6.66
N ASP A 92 -26.76 7.12 7.14
CA ASP A 92 -26.05 5.85 7.26
C ASP A 92 -25.50 5.38 5.90
N LEU A 93 -26.30 5.49 4.83
CA LEU A 93 -25.87 5.16 3.47
C LEU A 93 -24.68 6.02 3.01
N LYS A 94 -24.68 7.32 3.34
CA LYS A 94 -23.55 8.20 3.05
C LYS A 94 -22.29 7.82 3.82
N LEU A 95 -22.43 7.55 5.13
CA LEU A 95 -21.30 7.15 5.98
C LEU A 95 -20.66 5.84 5.49
N LEU A 96 -21.49 4.87 5.11
CA LEU A 96 -21.06 3.57 4.60
C LEU A 96 -20.45 3.67 3.20
N SER A 97 -21.12 4.32 2.25
CA SER A 97 -20.62 4.44 0.88
C SER A 97 -19.28 5.17 0.80
N GLU A 98 -19.08 6.20 1.63
CA GLU A 98 -17.84 6.96 1.67
C GLU A 98 -16.80 6.40 2.66
N HIS A 99 -17.10 5.31 3.35
CA HIS A 99 -16.19 4.63 4.30
C HIS A 99 -15.62 5.57 5.37
N TRP A 100 -16.43 6.49 5.89
CA TRP A 100 -15.95 7.46 6.88
C TRP A 100 -15.61 6.76 8.20
N PRO A 101 -14.48 7.06 8.85
CA PRO A 101 -14.25 6.64 10.24
C PRO A 101 -15.33 7.12 11.16
N LEU A 102 -15.72 6.26 12.10
CA LEU A 102 -16.84 6.52 13.00
C LEU A 102 -16.42 6.44 14.47
N ILE A 103 -16.76 7.46 15.24
CA ILE A 103 -16.91 7.34 16.69
C ILE A 103 -18.41 7.29 16.96
N LEU A 104 -18.89 6.11 17.31
CA LEU A 104 -20.28 5.88 17.65
C LEU A 104 -20.46 6.30 19.11
N VAL A 105 -21.33 7.27 19.36
CA VAL A 105 -21.59 7.82 20.69
C VAL A 105 -22.99 7.42 21.13
N SER A 106 -23.15 7.02 22.40
CA SER A 106 -24.47 6.89 23.01
C SER A 106 -24.37 7.01 24.53
N ALA A 107 -25.43 7.53 25.15
CA ALA A 107 -25.62 7.40 26.60
C ALA A 107 -26.08 5.98 26.98
N HIS A 108 -26.75 5.26 26.05
CA HIS A 108 -27.42 4.00 26.31
C HIS A 108 -27.27 3.04 25.12
N PHE A 109 -26.07 2.47 24.92
CA PHE A 109 -25.88 1.39 23.94
C PHE A 109 -26.70 0.12 24.20
N GLY A 110 -27.41 0.05 25.33
CA GLY A 110 -28.36 -1.04 25.60
C GLY A 110 -29.73 -0.88 24.94
N ALA A 111 -30.03 0.28 24.34
CA ALA A 111 -31.28 0.48 23.61
C ALA A 111 -31.25 -0.29 22.27
N ASP A 112 -32.36 -0.98 21.93
CA ASP A 112 -32.45 -1.82 20.74
C ASP A 112 -32.17 -1.02 19.46
N GLU A 113 -32.61 0.23 19.39
CA GLU A 113 -32.38 1.12 18.25
C GLU A 113 -30.90 1.46 18.08
N ALA A 114 -30.20 1.73 19.19
CA ALA A 114 -28.78 2.04 19.17
C ALA A 114 -27.94 0.81 18.77
N ILE A 115 -28.30 -0.37 19.28
CA ILE A 115 -27.65 -1.64 18.92
C ILE A 115 -27.86 -1.95 17.43
N ALA A 116 -29.11 -1.84 16.95
CA ALA A 116 -29.45 -2.12 15.56
C ALA A 116 -28.67 -1.20 14.60
N ARG A 117 -28.62 0.10 14.91
CA ARG A 117 -27.89 1.07 14.08
C ARG A 117 -26.37 0.89 14.16
N ALA A 118 -25.82 0.65 15.34
CA ALA A 118 -24.39 0.38 15.48
C ALA A 118 -23.98 -0.88 14.71
N ASN A 119 -24.73 -1.97 14.81
CA ASN A 119 -24.48 -3.19 14.05
C ASN A 119 -24.50 -2.93 12.54
N LYS A 120 -25.47 -2.15 12.05
CA LYS A 120 -25.54 -1.74 10.64
C LYS A 120 -24.29 -0.97 10.21
N LEU A 121 -23.81 -0.01 11.01
CA LEU A 121 -22.66 0.83 10.67
C LEU A 121 -21.31 0.09 10.80
N VAL A 122 -21.19 -0.85 11.74
CA VAL A 122 -19.95 -1.62 11.97
C VAL A 122 -19.81 -2.79 11.01
N VAL A 123 -20.89 -3.54 10.78
CA VAL A 123 -20.89 -4.69 9.86
C VAL A 123 -20.91 -4.23 8.40
N GLY A 124 -21.43 -3.03 8.14
CA GLY A 124 -21.57 -2.48 6.80
C GLY A 124 -22.58 -3.25 5.95
N ASP A 125 -22.33 -3.28 4.64
CA ASP A 125 -23.16 -3.98 3.65
C ASP A 125 -22.81 -5.49 3.52
N GLY A 126 -21.98 -6.02 4.42
CA GLY A 126 -21.53 -7.41 4.40
C GLY A 126 -20.29 -7.68 3.53
N SER A 127 -19.68 -6.64 2.92
CA SER A 127 -18.46 -6.75 2.11
C SER A 127 -17.16 -7.01 2.90
N GLY A 128 -17.20 -6.92 4.23
CA GLY A 128 -16.02 -7.10 5.09
C GLY A 128 -15.07 -5.90 5.14
N THR A 129 -15.38 -4.79 4.45
CA THR A 129 -14.59 -3.54 4.43
C THR A 129 -15.24 -2.43 5.25
N GLY A 130 -15.78 -2.76 6.43
CA GLY A 130 -16.41 -1.78 7.31
C GLY A 130 -15.46 -0.62 7.65
N ALA A 131 -15.98 0.60 7.69
CA ALA A 131 -15.20 1.76 8.09
C ALA A 131 -14.70 1.58 9.53
N PRO A 132 -13.44 1.98 9.85
CA PRO A 132 -12.94 1.86 11.20
C PRO A 132 -13.80 2.63 12.18
N SER A 133 -14.24 1.91 13.20
CA SER A 133 -15.21 2.42 14.16
C SER A 133 -14.77 2.16 15.59
N GLN A 134 -15.19 3.04 16.50
CA GLN A 134 -15.04 2.86 17.94
C GLN A 134 -16.31 3.30 18.66
N PHE A 135 -16.66 2.54 19.69
CA PHE A 135 -17.76 2.87 20.59
C PHE A 135 -17.25 3.79 21.70
N LEU A 136 -18.01 4.84 21.97
CA LEU A 136 -17.71 5.79 23.03
C LEU A 136 -18.97 6.14 23.82
N MET A 137 -18.92 5.94 25.14
CA MET A 137 -20.01 6.37 26.01
C MET A 137 -20.07 7.90 26.07
N TRP A 138 -21.27 8.48 26.03
CA TRP A 138 -21.47 9.93 26.22
C TRP A 138 -20.80 10.43 27.52
N SER A 139 -20.82 9.62 28.58
CA SER A 139 -20.20 9.96 29.86
C SER A 139 -18.68 10.18 29.77
N ALA A 140 -17.97 9.53 28.83
CA ALA A 140 -16.54 9.77 28.62
C ALA A 140 -16.31 11.18 28.04
N ILE A 141 -17.12 11.60 27.07
CA ILE A 141 -17.08 12.97 26.50
C ILE A 141 -17.45 14.00 27.58
N ALA A 142 -18.45 13.71 28.42
CA ALA A 142 -18.85 14.61 29.48
C ALA A 142 -17.75 14.78 30.54
N ARG A 143 -17.07 13.69 30.94
CA ARG A 143 -15.98 13.71 31.93
C ARG A 143 -14.70 14.38 31.39
N SER A 144 -14.42 14.28 30.10
CA SER A 144 -13.22 14.88 29.52
C SER A 144 -13.23 16.40 29.49
N VAL A 145 -14.39 17.02 29.63
CA VAL A 145 -14.50 18.47 29.86
C VAL A 145 -13.76 18.89 31.13
N ASP A 146 -13.71 18.02 32.14
CA ASP A 146 -12.97 18.23 33.39
C ASP A 146 -11.53 17.68 33.33
N GLY A 147 -11.05 17.32 32.13
CA GLY A 147 -9.71 16.77 31.89
C GLY A 147 -9.55 15.27 32.20
N ILE A 148 -10.63 14.58 32.58
CA ILE A 148 -10.61 13.14 32.90
C ILE A 148 -10.71 12.33 31.60
N ASP A 149 -9.93 11.25 31.47
CA ASP A 149 -9.93 10.36 30.28
C ASP A 149 -9.48 11.05 28.97
N ILE A 150 -8.87 12.23 29.02
CA ILE A 150 -8.51 12.99 27.80
C ILE A 150 -7.46 12.26 26.95
N ASP A 151 -6.48 11.63 27.59
CA ASP A 151 -5.42 10.88 26.90
C ASP A 151 -5.99 9.63 26.20
N ASP A 152 -6.93 8.94 26.84
CA ASP A 152 -7.62 7.78 26.25
C ASP A 152 -8.47 8.19 25.06
N LEU A 153 -9.20 9.31 25.16
CA LEU A 153 -9.95 9.85 24.03
C LEU A 153 -9.03 10.29 22.88
N ALA A 154 -7.93 10.98 23.19
CA ALA A 154 -6.96 11.36 22.18
C ALA A 154 -6.37 10.13 21.48
N PHE A 155 -6.05 9.08 22.23
CA PHE A 155 -5.60 7.80 21.68
C PHE A 155 -6.65 7.14 20.78
N ILE A 156 -7.92 7.13 21.19
CA ILE A 156 -9.03 6.61 20.38
C ILE A 156 -9.14 7.36 19.04
N PHE A 157 -9.12 8.70 19.09
CA PHE A 157 -9.17 9.53 17.88
C PHE A 157 -7.97 9.26 16.97
N ASP A 158 -6.76 9.23 17.52
CA ASP A 158 -5.54 8.93 16.77
C ASP A 158 -5.63 7.54 16.11
N SER A 159 -6.05 6.53 16.86
CA SER A 159 -6.18 5.14 16.40
C SER A 159 -7.22 4.98 15.28
N ILE A 160 -8.37 5.62 15.39
CA ILE A 160 -9.40 5.56 14.34
C ILE A 160 -8.94 6.28 13.08
N LEU A 161 -8.46 7.52 13.23
CA LEU A 161 -7.95 8.31 12.11
C LEU A 161 -6.79 7.59 11.40
N SER A 162 -5.98 6.85 12.15
CA SER A 162 -4.94 5.98 11.58
C SER A 162 -5.53 4.88 10.69
N ARG A 163 -6.52 4.16 11.22
CA ARG A 163 -7.08 2.98 10.54
C ARG A 163 -7.89 3.38 9.30
N SER A 164 -8.60 4.50 9.36
CA SER A 164 -9.69 4.84 8.45
C SER A 164 -9.31 5.35 7.08
N HIS A 165 -8.08 5.84 6.94
CA HIS A 165 -7.61 6.29 5.64
C HIS A 165 -6.80 5.23 4.92
N GLY A 166 -6.67 4.05 5.52
CA GLY A 166 -5.51 3.21 5.28
C GLY A 166 -4.19 3.96 5.52
N GLN A 167 -4.18 5.23 5.93
CA GLN A 167 -2.98 6.05 5.96
C GLN A 167 -2.08 5.57 7.07
N ASP A 168 -0.86 5.25 6.69
CA ASP A 168 0.20 5.05 7.64
C ASP A 168 0.55 6.41 8.28
N LEU A 169 0.04 6.69 9.48
CA LEU A 169 0.34 7.93 10.20
C LEU A 169 1.77 8.04 10.71
N LEU A 170 2.49 6.92 10.71
CA LEU A 170 3.91 6.93 11.01
C LEU A 170 4.69 7.42 9.79
N PHE A 171 4.06 7.53 8.61
CA PHE A 171 4.69 8.08 7.42
C PHE A 171 4.60 9.61 7.42
N ARG A 172 5.67 10.25 7.90
CA ARG A 172 5.68 11.68 8.25
C ARG A 172 6.42 12.56 7.23
N LYS A 173 6.20 12.34 5.94
CA LYS A 173 6.83 13.16 4.90
C LYS A 173 6.01 14.42 4.61
N GLY A 174 6.67 15.58 4.59
CA GLY A 174 6.04 16.83 4.15
C GLY A 174 5.60 16.79 2.68
N PRO A 175 4.74 17.71 2.19
CA PRO A 175 4.22 17.68 0.82
C PRO A 175 5.30 17.81 -0.27
N ASP A 176 6.42 18.49 0.02
CA ASP A 176 7.55 18.68 -0.91
C ASP A 176 8.74 17.78 -0.56
N GLU A 177 8.65 17.00 0.51
CA GLU A 177 9.74 16.14 0.94
C GLU A 177 9.83 14.93 0.01
N PRO A 178 11.03 14.51 -0.43
CA PRO A 178 11.14 13.33 -1.27
C PRO A 178 10.74 12.06 -0.53
N ILE A 179 10.27 11.09 -1.31
CA ILE A 179 10.00 9.71 -0.87
C ILE A 179 11.05 8.81 -1.50
N ASP A 180 11.80 8.07 -0.67
CA ASP A 180 12.87 7.18 -1.14
C ASP A 180 12.40 5.72 -1.08
N ILE A 181 12.40 5.01 -2.21
CA ILE A 181 12.03 3.58 -2.32
C ILE A 181 13.30 2.77 -2.59
N LEU A 182 13.63 1.83 -1.71
CA LEU A 182 14.64 0.82 -2.02
C LEU A 182 13.99 -0.28 -2.87
N HIS A 183 14.49 -0.47 -4.08
CA HIS A 183 14.03 -1.49 -5.02
C HIS A 183 15.05 -2.62 -5.11
N ILE A 184 14.60 -3.82 -4.77
CA ILE A 184 15.37 -5.05 -4.91
C ILE A 184 14.60 -5.98 -5.85
N THR A 185 15.30 -6.60 -6.79
CA THR A 185 14.69 -7.53 -7.73
C THR A 185 15.60 -8.71 -7.96
N ASP A 186 15.00 -9.87 -8.26
CA ASP A 186 15.68 -11.09 -8.64
C ASP A 186 16.81 -11.51 -7.67
N PRO A 187 16.62 -11.45 -6.33
CA PRO A 187 17.71 -11.77 -5.43
C PRO A 187 18.05 -13.26 -5.40
N HIS A 188 17.16 -14.17 -5.86
CA HIS A 188 17.40 -15.61 -5.98
C HIS A 188 18.09 -16.24 -4.76
N PHE A 189 17.53 -16.02 -3.57
CA PHE A 189 18.03 -16.65 -2.34
C PHE A 189 18.09 -18.17 -2.50
N GLY A 190 19.23 -18.74 -2.13
CA GLY A 190 19.57 -20.15 -2.36
C GLY A 190 20.53 -20.38 -3.52
N ARG A 191 20.62 -19.44 -4.46
CA ARG A 191 21.63 -19.43 -5.53
C ARG A 191 22.60 -18.26 -5.37
N ALA A 192 22.10 -17.06 -5.10
CA ALA A 192 22.94 -15.90 -4.88
C ALA A 192 23.35 -15.72 -3.41
N GLN A 193 24.52 -15.14 -3.19
CA GLN A 193 24.99 -14.76 -1.86
C GLN A 193 24.66 -13.29 -1.58
N TRP A 194 23.86 -13.05 -0.56
CA TRP A 194 23.53 -11.73 -0.04
C TRP A 194 24.15 -11.56 1.34
N ASP A 195 25.26 -10.83 1.40
CA ASP A 195 26.01 -10.62 2.63
C ASP A 195 25.40 -9.48 3.46
N VAL A 196 24.89 -9.82 4.64
CA VAL A 196 24.40 -8.84 5.64
C VAL A 196 25.52 -7.91 6.11
N GLY A 197 26.77 -8.38 6.16
CA GLY A 197 27.94 -7.56 6.53
C GLY A 197 28.16 -6.40 5.56
N SER A 198 27.82 -6.58 4.28
CA SER A 198 27.93 -5.55 3.25
C SER A 198 26.92 -4.40 3.41
N LEU A 199 25.83 -4.56 4.17
CA LEU A 199 24.78 -3.53 4.32
C LEU A 199 25.30 -2.20 4.90
N MET A 200 26.38 -2.24 5.69
CA MET A 200 27.04 -1.01 6.15
C MET A 200 27.62 -0.20 5.01
N THR A 201 28.25 -0.86 4.04
CA THR A 201 28.78 -0.18 2.85
C THR A 201 27.67 0.33 1.93
N LEU A 202 26.52 -0.37 1.86
CA LEU A 202 25.34 0.14 1.15
C LEU A 202 24.80 1.43 1.76
N ARG A 203 24.68 1.46 3.10
CA ARG A 203 24.27 2.68 3.80
C ARG A 203 25.24 3.84 3.52
N VAL A 204 26.55 3.58 3.60
CA VAL A 204 27.57 4.61 3.31
C VAL A 204 27.44 5.09 1.87
N ALA A 205 27.36 4.19 0.89
CA ALA A 205 27.19 4.54 -0.52
C ALA A 205 25.95 5.41 -0.74
N ARG A 206 24.80 5.06 -0.14
CA ARG A 206 23.58 5.89 -0.17
C ARG A 206 23.83 7.28 0.41
N SER A 207 24.46 7.39 1.57
CA SER A 207 24.74 8.68 2.20
C SER A 207 25.67 9.58 1.36
N THR A 208 26.59 9.01 0.57
CA THR A 208 27.46 9.81 -0.32
C THR A 208 26.71 10.57 -1.42
N VAL A 209 25.51 10.11 -1.77
CA VAL A 209 24.62 10.76 -2.75
C VAL A 209 23.41 11.43 -2.07
N GLY A 210 23.48 11.67 -0.76
CA GLY A 210 22.42 12.35 0.00
C GLY A 210 21.15 11.52 0.17
N LEU A 211 21.25 10.20 0.10
CA LEU A 211 20.16 9.27 0.43
C LEU A 211 20.30 8.81 1.88
N GLU A 212 19.23 8.94 2.65
CA GLU A 212 19.13 8.38 4.00
C GLU A 212 18.54 6.96 3.96
N ALA A 213 17.94 6.50 5.06
CA ALA A 213 17.16 5.28 5.08
C ALA A 213 15.95 5.42 4.14
N ALA A 214 15.69 4.40 3.32
CA ALA A 214 14.52 4.41 2.43
C ALA A 214 13.23 4.41 3.25
N ASP A 215 12.21 5.07 2.72
CA ASP A 215 10.86 5.08 3.29
C ASP A 215 10.14 3.75 3.06
N PHE A 216 10.32 3.20 1.86
CA PHE A 216 9.64 1.98 1.39
C PHE A 216 10.64 0.94 0.88
N LEU A 217 10.22 -0.32 0.92
CA LEU A 217 10.91 -1.44 0.29
C LEU A 217 10.02 -2.03 -0.80
N ALA A 218 10.47 -2.01 -2.05
CA ALA A 218 9.81 -2.65 -3.18
C ALA A 218 10.61 -3.88 -3.63
N ILE A 219 9.96 -5.04 -3.72
CA ILE A 219 10.56 -6.32 -4.13
C ILE A 219 9.84 -6.87 -5.37
N THR A 220 10.49 -6.91 -6.52
CA THR A 220 9.82 -7.26 -7.79
C THR A 220 10.13 -8.68 -8.28
N GLY A 221 9.90 -9.66 -7.41
CA GLY A 221 9.93 -11.07 -7.74
C GLY A 221 11.31 -11.73 -7.75
N ASP A 222 11.28 -13.03 -8.01
CA ASP A 222 12.41 -13.97 -7.98
C ASP A 222 13.22 -13.86 -6.69
N ILE A 223 12.48 -13.79 -5.58
CA ILE A 223 13.01 -13.75 -4.23
C ILE A 223 13.76 -15.05 -3.93
N ALA A 224 13.10 -16.18 -4.14
CA ALA A 224 13.72 -17.50 -3.99
C ALA A 224 14.27 -18.01 -5.34
N ASP A 225 15.23 -18.93 -5.32
CA ASP A 225 15.67 -19.61 -6.55
C ASP A 225 14.76 -20.78 -6.94
N GLN A 226 14.13 -21.45 -5.96
CA GLN A 226 13.30 -22.66 -6.17
C GLN A 226 11.98 -22.63 -5.38
N GLY A 227 11.61 -21.49 -4.80
CA GLY A 227 10.41 -21.34 -3.98
C GLY A 227 10.36 -22.25 -2.74
N THR A 228 11.52 -22.54 -2.11
CA THR A 228 11.57 -23.40 -0.90
C THR A 228 11.47 -22.57 0.39
N PRO A 229 10.86 -23.11 1.47
CA PRO A 229 10.77 -22.43 2.76
C PRO A 229 12.12 -21.97 3.31
N GLU A 230 13.19 -22.75 3.13
CA GLU A 230 14.54 -22.40 3.58
C GLU A 230 15.08 -21.15 2.88
N GLN A 231 14.82 -21.01 1.58
CA GLN A 231 15.21 -19.82 0.81
C GLN A 231 14.45 -18.58 1.28
N TYR A 232 13.16 -18.71 1.58
CA TYR A 232 12.37 -17.62 2.17
C TYR A 232 12.82 -17.24 3.58
N LYS A 233 13.28 -18.21 4.38
CA LYS A 233 13.88 -17.91 5.69
C LYS A 233 15.16 -17.08 5.55
N LEU A 234 15.99 -17.39 4.55
CA LEU A 234 17.20 -16.61 4.26
C LEU A 234 16.84 -15.20 3.77
N SER A 235 15.88 -15.08 2.86
CA SER A 235 15.45 -13.78 2.34
C SER A 235 14.88 -12.89 3.43
N LEU A 236 14.02 -13.44 4.29
CA LEU A 236 13.44 -12.73 5.42
C LEU A 236 14.50 -12.22 6.40
N ALA A 237 15.51 -13.03 6.71
CA ALA A 237 16.61 -12.61 7.56
C ALA A 237 17.37 -11.41 6.96
N TYR A 238 17.63 -11.46 5.65
CA TYR A 238 18.27 -10.35 4.92
C TYR A 238 17.41 -9.09 4.90
N PHE A 239 16.11 -9.19 4.57
CA PHE A 239 15.23 -8.02 4.51
C PHE A 239 15.01 -7.37 5.89
N ARG A 240 14.93 -8.15 6.97
CA ARG A 240 14.95 -7.61 8.35
C ARG A 240 16.27 -6.91 8.66
N ALA A 241 17.38 -7.43 8.14
CA ALA A 241 18.68 -6.80 8.33
C ALA A 241 18.78 -5.42 7.64
N LEU A 242 18.05 -5.17 6.55
CA LEU A 242 17.98 -3.83 5.94
C LEU A 242 17.49 -2.77 6.94
N ALA A 243 16.41 -3.06 7.68
CA ALA A 243 15.89 -2.17 8.71
C ALA A 243 16.87 -2.04 9.90
N ASN A 244 17.43 -3.16 10.37
CA ASN A 244 18.39 -3.16 11.49
C ASN A 244 19.66 -2.35 11.18
N ASN A 245 20.04 -2.27 9.90
CA ASN A 245 21.20 -1.53 9.43
C ASN A 245 20.87 -0.09 8.99
N ASN A 246 19.61 0.37 9.17
CA ASN A 246 19.13 1.69 8.76
C ASN A 246 19.29 1.96 7.26
N VAL A 247 19.14 0.92 6.43
CA VAL A 247 19.05 1.04 4.96
C VAL A 247 17.60 1.34 4.55
N VAL A 248 16.65 0.75 5.26
CA VAL A 248 15.21 1.06 5.20
C VAL A 248 14.78 1.56 6.58
N THR A 249 13.83 2.49 6.62
CA THR A 249 13.28 3.05 7.85
C THR A 249 12.71 1.94 8.71
N ARG A 250 13.07 1.92 10.00
CA ARG A 250 12.58 0.93 10.96
C ARG A 250 11.35 1.44 11.72
N SER A 251 10.46 0.53 12.10
CA SER A 251 9.46 0.73 13.16
C SER A 251 10.01 0.24 14.51
N ASP A 252 9.28 0.48 15.59
CA ASP A 252 9.61 -0.04 16.93
C ASP A 252 9.66 -1.58 16.97
N THR A 253 8.99 -2.24 16.03
CA THR A 253 8.92 -3.71 15.90
C THR A 253 9.84 -4.27 14.82
N GLY A 254 10.68 -3.44 14.19
CA GLY A 254 11.64 -3.84 13.16
C GLY A 254 11.29 -3.29 11.78
N LEU A 255 11.07 -4.18 10.80
CA LEU A 255 10.69 -3.77 9.45
C LEU A 255 9.22 -3.30 9.45
N PRO A 256 8.90 -2.08 8.98
CA PRO A 256 7.52 -1.60 8.87
C PRO A 256 6.79 -2.38 7.77
N ARG A 257 6.06 -3.42 8.18
CA ARG A 257 5.44 -4.40 7.26
C ARG A 257 4.51 -3.74 6.23
N ASP A 258 3.80 -2.70 6.63
CA ASP A 258 2.91 -1.89 5.80
C ASP A 258 3.61 -1.00 4.75
N ARG A 259 4.94 -0.94 4.79
CA ARG A 259 5.83 -0.22 3.86
C ARG A 259 6.68 -1.14 2.98
N VAL A 260 6.38 -2.44 3.02
CA VAL A 260 6.98 -3.45 2.14
C VAL A 260 5.96 -3.82 1.08
N PHE A 261 6.32 -3.58 -0.18
CA PHE A 261 5.53 -3.92 -1.35
C PHE A 261 6.26 -4.96 -2.16
N LEU A 262 5.54 -5.96 -2.65
CA LEU A 262 6.15 -7.08 -3.36
C LEU A 262 5.20 -7.72 -4.36
N CYS A 263 5.77 -8.16 -5.48
CA CYS A 263 5.11 -9.05 -6.42
C CYS A 263 5.95 -10.33 -6.59
N PRO A 264 5.33 -11.48 -6.85
CA PRO A 264 6.07 -12.72 -7.07
C PRO A 264 6.72 -12.74 -8.47
N GLY A 265 7.85 -13.43 -8.58
CA GLY A 265 8.44 -13.86 -9.85
C GLY A 265 8.25 -15.35 -10.12
N ASN A 266 8.74 -15.83 -11.27
CA ASN A 266 8.53 -17.22 -11.70
C ASN A 266 9.36 -18.24 -10.89
N HIS A 267 10.36 -17.81 -10.12
CA HIS A 267 11.11 -18.64 -9.19
C HIS A 267 10.51 -18.66 -7.76
N ASP A 268 9.55 -17.77 -7.47
CA ASP A 268 8.91 -17.70 -6.15
C ASP A 268 7.85 -18.79 -5.93
N PHE A 269 7.50 -19.48 -6.99
CA PHE A 269 6.65 -20.65 -6.97
C PHE A 269 7.45 -21.92 -6.62
N SER A 270 6.94 -22.73 -5.70
CA SER A 270 7.60 -23.97 -5.28
C SER A 270 7.51 -25.05 -6.37
N ARG A 271 8.54 -25.10 -7.22
CA ARG A 271 8.67 -26.09 -8.31
C ARG A 271 8.57 -27.52 -7.82
N ARG A 272 9.08 -27.81 -6.62
CA ARG A 272 9.02 -29.15 -6.01
C ARG A 272 7.60 -29.59 -5.71
N ILE A 273 6.80 -28.69 -5.11
CA ILE A 273 5.38 -28.96 -4.84
C ILE A 273 4.62 -29.11 -6.17
N ALA A 274 4.90 -28.24 -7.14
CA ALA A 274 4.26 -28.28 -8.45
C ALA A 274 4.53 -29.58 -9.22
N LEU A 275 5.79 -30.05 -9.23
CA LEU A 275 6.15 -31.35 -9.79
C LEU A 275 5.49 -32.52 -9.06
N GLY A 276 5.15 -32.35 -7.78
CA GLY A 276 4.36 -33.31 -7.02
C GLY A 276 2.98 -33.60 -7.65
N ALA A 277 2.40 -32.64 -8.37
CA ALA A 277 1.17 -32.85 -9.14
C ALA A 277 1.33 -33.91 -10.24
N ASN A 278 2.57 -34.17 -10.68
CA ASN A 278 2.90 -35.13 -11.73
C ASN A 278 3.07 -36.56 -11.24
N ILE A 279 2.91 -36.81 -9.93
CA ILE A 279 2.99 -38.14 -9.36
C ILE A 279 1.61 -38.82 -9.49
N SER A 280 1.53 -39.91 -10.25
CA SER A 280 0.36 -40.78 -10.30
C SER A 280 0.62 -42.09 -9.54
N GLY A 281 -0.38 -42.57 -8.79
CA GLY A 281 -0.26 -43.78 -7.95
C GLY A 281 -0.31 -45.11 -8.71
N LYS A 282 -0.33 -45.08 -10.05
CA LYS A 282 -0.64 -46.26 -10.89
C LYS A 282 0.60 -47.03 -11.39
N ASP A 283 1.79 -46.43 -11.39
CA ASP A 283 3.02 -47.08 -11.89
C ASP A 283 4.23 -46.87 -10.96
N LYS A 284 5.25 -47.75 -11.08
CA LYS A 284 6.55 -47.59 -10.42
C LYS A 284 7.12 -46.19 -10.75
N PHE A 285 7.37 -45.41 -9.69
CA PHE A 285 7.76 -44.01 -9.67
C PHE A 285 8.59 -43.56 -10.88
N THR A 286 7.93 -43.01 -11.89
CA THR A 286 8.60 -42.27 -12.97
C THR A 286 7.97 -40.89 -13.02
N VAL A 287 8.65 -39.88 -12.47
CA VAL A 287 8.21 -38.49 -12.56
C VAL A 287 8.49 -38.01 -13.98
N LYS A 288 7.44 -37.70 -14.75
CA LYS A 288 7.55 -37.04 -16.05
C LYS A 288 6.97 -35.63 -15.93
N GLU A 289 7.61 -34.65 -16.54
CA GLU A 289 7.04 -33.31 -16.68
C GLU A 289 5.86 -33.38 -17.67
N SER A 290 4.62 -33.28 -17.19
CA SER A 290 3.43 -33.14 -18.05
C SER A 290 2.49 -32.06 -17.53
N GLY A 291 1.77 -31.41 -18.46
CA GLY A 291 0.73 -30.42 -18.14
C GLY A 291 -0.66 -31.02 -17.91
N ASP A 292 -0.88 -32.28 -18.32
CA ASP A 292 -2.11 -33.03 -18.04
C ASP A 292 -1.86 -33.99 -16.88
N VAL A 293 -2.49 -33.76 -15.72
CA VAL A 293 -2.23 -34.58 -14.53
C VAL A 293 -3.42 -34.72 -13.59
N GLU A 294 -3.53 -35.92 -13.00
CA GLU A 294 -4.60 -36.34 -12.09
C GLU A 294 -4.68 -35.50 -10.78
N ASN A 295 -3.64 -34.71 -10.45
CA ASN A 295 -3.50 -34.01 -9.16
C ASN A 295 -3.28 -32.49 -9.27
N GLU A 296 -3.93 -31.82 -10.23
CA GLU A 296 -3.76 -30.37 -10.45
C GLU A 296 -4.02 -29.51 -9.21
N TRP A 297 -4.86 -29.98 -8.29
CA TRP A 297 -5.12 -29.33 -7.00
C TRP A 297 -3.84 -29.11 -6.16
N VAL A 298 -2.81 -29.96 -6.31
CA VAL A 298 -1.52 -29.82 -5.61
C VAL A 298 -0.78 -28.56 -6.05
N ARG A 299 -0.91 -28.13 -7.31
CA ARG A 299 -0.23 -26.93 -7.83
C ARG A 299 -0.70 -25.65 -7.13
N SER A 300 -1.92 -25.62 -6.60
CA SER A 300 -2.41 -24.49 -5.79
C SER A 300 -1.60 -24.26 -4.51
N TYR A 301 -0.97 -25.31 -3.96
CA TYR A 301 -0.12 -25.23 -2.77
C TYR A 301 1.33 -24.81 -3.08
N ALA A 302 1.73 -24.78 -4.34
CA ALA A 302 3.10 -24.39 -4.68
C ALA A 302 3.37 -22.89 -4.44
N TRP A 303 2.33 -22.07 -4.31
CA TRP A 303 2.44 -20.68 -3.84
C TRP A 303 2.52 -20.55 -2.31
N GLU A 304 2.21 -21.60 -1.54
CA GLU A 304 2.10 -21.54 -0.08
C GLU A 304 3.38 -21.01 0.60
N PRO A 305 4.60 -21.44 0.21
CA PRO A 305 5.81 -20.87 0.81
C PRO A 305 5.96 -19.37 0.59
N TYR A 306 5.59 -18.86 -0.60
CA TYR A 306 5.60 -17.43 -0.89
C TYR A 306 4.54 -16.69 -0.09
N VAL A 307 3.31 -17.23 0.01
CA VAL A 307 2.21 -16.63 0.79
C VAL A 307 2.61 -16.49 2.27
N GLN A 308 3.24 -17.52 2.83
CA GLN A 308 3.73 -17.47 4.21
C GLN A 308 4.84 -16.44 4.40
N PHE A 309 5.78 -16.37 3.46
CA PHE A 309 6.81 -15.34 3.44
C PHE A 309 6.23 -13.92 3.36
N GLU A 310 5.28 -13.70 2.45
CA GLU A 310 4.58 -12.42 2.29
C GLU A 310 3.85 -12.00 3.59
N ALA A 311 3.12 -12.93 4.20
CA ALA A 311 2.43 -12.68 5.47
C ALA A 311 3.40 -12.28 6.58
N GLU A 312 4.59 -12.88 6.60
CA GLU A 312 5.60 -12.57 7.62
C GLU A 312 6.31 -11.23 7.37
N ILE A 313 6.60 -10.88 6.11
CA ILE A 313 7.37 -9.68 5.76
C ILE A 313 6.51 -8.42 5.60
N ALA A 314 5.33 -8.56 5.00
CA ALA A 314 4.44 -7.45 4.65
C ALA A 314 3.14 -7.46 5.47
N GLY A 315 2.88 -8.51 6.25
CA GLY A 315 1.69 -8.61 7.09
C GLY A 315 0.40 -8.89 6.31
N HIS A 316 0.52 -9.32 5.05
CA HIS A 316 -0.62 -9.60 4.19
C HIS A 316 -0.94 -11.10 4.18
N SER A 317 -2.17 -11.46 4.52
CA SER A 317 -2.65 -12.85 4.50
C SER A 317 -3.57 -13.17 3.32
N ASP A 318 -3.87 -12.17 2.48
CA ASP A 318 -4.87 -12.29 1.43
C ASP A 318 -4.37 -13.15 0.28
N ARG A 319 -5.21 -14.04 -0.23
CA ARG A 319 -4.88 -14.91 -1.37
C ARG A 319 -4.97 -14.18 -2.72
N TRP A 320 -4.46 -12.94 -2.79
CA TRP A 320 -4.49 -12.12 -3.99
C TRP A 320 -3.63 -12.70 -5.13
N ILE A 321 -2.55 -13.41 -4.79
CA ILE A 321 -1.59 -14.02 -5.72
C ILE A 321 -2.29 -14.94 -6.74
N PRO A 322 -3.08 -15.97 -6.35
CA PRO A 322 -3.80 -16.79 -7.31
C PRO A 322 -5.08 -16.14 -7.82
N SER A 323 -5.73 -15.25 -7.06
CA SER A 323 -6.93 -14.52 -7.47
C SER A 323 -7.20 -13.31 -6.55
N PRO A 324 -7.37 -12.08 -7.05
CA PRO A 324 -7.61 -11.74 -8.45
C PRO A 324 -6.33 -11.58 -9.29
N GLY A 325 -5.15 -11.78 -8.69
CA GLY A 325 -3.83 -11.64 -9.31
C GLY A 325 -3.22 -10.24 -9.23
N TYR A 326 -3.88 -9.33 -8.52
CA TYR A 326 -3.35 -8.01 -8.22
C TYR A 326 -3.77 -7.57 -6.82
N ARG A 327 -3.04 -6.60 -6.29
CA ARG A 327 -3.41 -5.87 -5.06
C ARG A 327 -3.16 -4.39 -5.27
N ILE A 328 -4.03 -3.57 -4.68
CA ILE A 328 -3.89 -2.12 -4.70
C ILE A 328 -3.71 -1.63 -3.27
N ASN A 329 -2.71 -0.78 -3.07
CA ASN A 329 -2.46 -0.12 -1.81
C ASN A 329 -2.53 1.41 -2.01
N SER A 330 -3.63 1.99 -1.52
CA SER A 330 -3.92 3.44 -1.56
C SER A 330 -3.64 4.15 -0.24
N ARG A 331 -3.02 3.46 0.72
CA ARG A 331 -2.68 3.98 2.05
C ARG A 331 -1.87 5.27 1.99
N PHE A 332 -1.06 5.42 0.94
CA PHE A 332 -0.16 6.56 0.75
C PHE A 332 -0.69 7.59 -0.26
N SER A 333 -1.98 7.56 -0.58
CA SER A 333 -2.63 8.49 -1.51
C SER A 333 -2.46 9.95 -1.09
N SER A 334 -2.52 10.26 0.21
CA SER A 334 -2.25 11.60 0.74
C SER A 334 -0.80 12.06 0.59
N ALA A 335 0.12 11.12 0.38
CA ALA A 335 1.51 11.39 0.02
C ALA A 335 1.70 11.47 -1.51
N GLY A 336 0.62 11.37 -2.29
CA GLY A 336 0.63 11.49 -3.74
C GLY A 336 0.98 10.20 -4.47
N ILE A 337 0.88 9.02 -3.83
CA ILE A 337 1.20 7.74 -4.47
C ILE A 337 0.14 6.66 -4.24
N ILE A 338 -0.02 5.77 -5.22
CA ILE A 338 -0.80 4.54 -5.15
C ILE A 338 0.09 3.40 -5.62
N ILE A 339 0.12 2.29 -4.88
CA ILE A 339 0.90 1.11 -5.29
C ILE A 339 -0.05 0.08 -5.90
N LEU A 340 0.32 -0.45 -7.07
CA LEU A 340 -0.35 -1.56 -7.74
C LEU A 340 0.64 -2.73 -7.85
N GLU A 341 0.37 -3.82 -7.14
CA GLU A 341 1.17 -5.04 -7.18
C GLU A 341 0.49 -6.05 -8.13
N LEU A 342 1.24 -6.56 -9.12
CA LEU A 342 0.73 -7.48 -10.14
C LEU A 342 1.44 -8.82 -10.08
N ASN A 343 0.67 -9.90 -10.02
CA ASN A 343 1.19 -11.25 -10.27
C ASN A 343 1.00 -11.61 -11.76
N VAL A 344 1.97 -11.18 -12.57
CA VAL A 344 2.00 -11.48 -14.02
C VAL A 344 2.44 -12.92 -14.33
N GLU A 345 2.99 -13.64 -13.34
CA GLU A 345 3.43 -15.04 -13.46
C GLU A 345 2.28 -16.05 -13.40
N ARG A 346 1.05 -15.57 -13.19
CA ARG A 346 -0.17 -16.39 -13.37
C ARG A 346 -0.37 -16.82 -14.82
N TYR A 347 0.33 -16.19 -15.76
CA TYR A 347 0.20 -16.48 -17.19
C TYR A 347 0.75 -17.84 -17.59
N ASP A 348 1.93 -18.17 -17.09
CA ASP A 348 2.56 -19.48 -17.28
C ASP A 348 3.83 -19.51 -16.43
N ILE A 349 4.01 -20.61 -15.72
CA ILE A 349 5.32 -20.94 -15.17
C ILE A 349 5.74 -22.18 -15.95
N GLN A 350 6.56 -21.93 -16.97
CA GLN A 350 6.97 -22.92 -17.97
C GLN A 350 7.28 -24.27 -17.31
N GLN A 351 6.65 -25.35 -17.81
CA GLN A 351 6.75 -26.74 -17.31
C GLN A 351 6.09 -27.02 -15.94
N TYR A 352 5.75 -26.00 -15.14
CA TYR A 352 5.31 -26.18 -13.75
C TYR A 352 3.89 -25.72 -13.44
N GLN A 353 3.28 -24.84 -14.24
CA GLN A 353 1.89 -24.43 -14.08
C GLN A 353 1.33 -23.97 -15.41
N LYS A 354 0.28 -24.64 -15.92
CA LYS A 354 -0.50 -24.08 -17.03
C LYS A 354 -1.19 -22.83 -16.50
N GLY A 355 -0.81 -21.66 -16.98
CA GLY A 355 -1.41 -20.44 -16.50
C GLY A 355 -2.68 -20.04 -17.26
N LEU A 356 -3.12 -18.81 -16.98
CA LEU A 356 -4.35 -18.24 -17.49
C LEU A 356 -4.31 -18.03 -19.00
N SER A 357 -5.48 -18.05 -19.63
CA SER A 357 -5.61 -17.59 -21.02
C SER A 357 -5.33 -16.09 -21.15
N ASP A 358 -4.96 -15.66 -22.35
CA ASP A 358 -4.75 -14.23 -22.67
C ASP A 358 -5.96 -13.35 -22.31
N ASP A 359 -7.18 -13.90 -22.45
CA ASP A 359 -8.43 -13.19 -22.15
C ASP A 359 -8.64 -13.02 -20.64
N GLU A 360 -8.35 -14.05 -19.84
CA GLU A 360 -8.43 -13.98 -18.38
C GLU A 360 -7.40 -12.99 -17.81
N ILE A 361 -6.20 -12.94 -18.39
CA ILE A 361 -5.16 -11.98 -18.00
C ILE A 361 -5.59 -10.57 -18.36
N ARG A 362 -6.08 -10.36 -19.59
CA ARG A 362 -6.58 -9.07 -20.02
C ARG A 362 -7.71 -8.59 -19.12
N GLN A 363 -8.63 -9.48 -18.74
CA GLN A 363 -9.70 -9.18 -17.80
C GLN A 363 -9.15 -8.79 -16.42
N SER A 364 -8.20 -9.56 -15.88
CA SER A 364 -7.57 -9.29 -14.58
C SER A 364 -6.84 -7.94 -14.56
N LEU A 365 -6.02 -7.65 -15.58
CA LEU A 365 -5.28 -6.39 -15.68
C LEU A 365 -6.19 -5.18 -15.95
N ASN A 366 -7.22 -5.33 -16.79
CA ASN A 366 -8.22 -4.28 -16.99
C ASN A 366 -9.01 -3.99 -15.71
N GLN A 367 -9.34 -5.04 -14.94
CA GLN A 367 -10.00 -4.89 -13.66
C GLN A 367 -9.08 -4.17 -12.65
N ALA A 368 -7.80 -4.54 -12.60
CA ALA A 368 -6.81 -3.86 -11.78
C ALA A 368 -6.71 -2.37 -12.09
N ALA A 369 -6.59 -2.00 -13.38
CA ALA A 369 -6.59 -0.60 -13.78
C ALA A 369 -7.89 0.12 -13.45
N THR A 370 -9.03 -0.52 -13.70
CA THR A 370 -10.35 0.01 -13.36
C THR A 370 -10.45 0.31 -11.86
N ASP A 371 -9.96 -0.57 -11.01
CA ASP A 371 -10.02 -0.38 -9.56
C ASP A 371 -9.05 0.70 -9.08
N VAL A 372 -7.86 0.83 -9.69
CA VAL A 372 -6.97 1.97 -9.45
C VAL A 372 -7.65 3.28 -9.84
N LEU A 373 -8.32 3.36 -10.99
CA LEU A 373 -8.99 4.57 -11.45
C LEU A 373 -10.20 4.96 -10.57
N LYS A 374 -10.88 3.99 -9.94
CA LYS A 374 -11.97 4.28 -8.99
C LYS A 374 -11.48 4.99 -7.72
N ILE A 375 -10.29 4.64 -7.24
CA ILE A 375 -9.74 5.16 -5.98
C ILE A 375 -8.77 6.34 -6.18
N ARG A 376 -8.25 6.50 -7.40
CA ARG A 376 -7.39 7.63 -7.77
C ARG A 376 -8.26 8.87 -7.88
N HIS A 377 -8.06 9.82 -6.96
CA HIS A 377 -8.86 11.03 -6.89
C HIS A 377 -8.13 12.27 -7.45
N SER A 378 -6.80 12.22 -7.55
CA SER A 378 -5.97 13.35 -7.96
C SER A 378 -4.89 12.91 -8.97
N LYS A 379 -3.78 13.65 -9.04
CA LYS A 379 -2.62 13.32 -9.88
C LYS A 379 -1.65 12.38 -9.14
N GLU A 380 -2.14 11.48 -8.28
CA GLU A 380 -1.26 10.54 -7.57
C GLU A 380 -0.41 9.77 -8.58
N CYS A 381 0.85 9.53 -8.26
CA CYS A 381 1.69 8.63 -9.04
C CYS A 381 1.29 7.19 -8.76
N VAL A 382 0.95 6.45 -9.81
CA VAL A 382 0.71 5.02 -9.71
C VAL A 382 2.05 4.30 -9.88
N ILE A 383 2.48 3.60 -8.84
CA ILE A 383 3.68 2.77 -8.83
C ILE A 383 3.25 1.33 -9.07
N VAL A 384 3.59 0.80 -10.23
CA VAL A 384 3.25 -0.57 -10.65
C VAL A 384 4.44 -1.48 -10.39
N LEU A 385 4.25 -2.49 -9.55
CA LEU A 385 5.21 -3.56 -9.31
C LEU A 385 4.77 -4.79 -10.09
N ALA A 386 5.62 -5.25 -11.01
CA ALA A 386 5.43 -6.50 -11.73
C ALA A 386 6.80 -7.15 -11.94
N HIS A 387 6.87 -8.48 -11.93
CA HIS A 387 8.15 -9.15 -12.18
C HIS A 387 8.57 -9.03 -13.66
N ARG A 388 7.65 -9.26 -14.60
CA ARG A 388 7.87 -9.16 -16.05
C ARG A 388 7.22 -7.94 -16.69
N HIS A 389 7.90 -7.38 -17.69
CA HIS A 389 7.37 -6.33 -18.58
C HIS A 389 7.52 -6.69 -20.07
N GLU A 390 8.71 -7.08 -20.52
CA GLU A 390 9.02 -7.40 -21.92
C GLU A 390 9.92 -8.63 -21.99
N ASP A 391 9.34 -9.79 -22.25
CA ASP A 391 10.11 -10.96 -22.65
C ASP A 391 9.77 -11.29 -24.11
N SER A 392 10.80 -11.50 -24.92
CA SER A 392 10.71 -11.84 -26.34
C SER A 392 9.84 -13.07 -26.63
N GLY A 393 9.69 -13.99 -25.65
CA GLY A 393 8.78 -15.13 -25.72
C GLY A 393 7.32 -14.79 -25.45
N TRP A 394 7.03 -13.58 -24.96
CA TRP A 394 5.76 -13.19 -24.34
C TRP A 394 5.22 -11.84 -24.86
N ASN A 395 5.37 -11.59 -26.16
CA ASN A 395 4.92 -10.35 -26.80
C ASN A 395 3.45 -10.00 -26.52
N THR A 396 2.57 -11.01 -26.39
CA THR A 396 1.16 -10.79 -26.06
C THR A 396 0.99 -10.23 -24.65
N LEU A 397 1.66 -10.80 -23.64
CA LEU A 397 1.61 -10.30 -22.27
C LEU A 397 2.13 -8.87 -22.19
N ALA A 398 3.28 -8.60 -22.80
CA ALA A 398 3.86 -7.26 -22.87
C ALA A 398 2.88 -6.25 -23.48
N HIS A 399 2.19 -6.63 -24.57
CA HIS A 399 1.17 -5.78 -25.18
C HIS A 399 -0.03 -5.54 -24.26
N ILE A 400 -0.52 -6.56 -23.54
CA ILE A 400 -1.62 -6.39 -22.58
C ILE A 400 -1.21 -5.44 -21.45
N ILE A 401 -0.03 -5.65 -20.85
CA ILE A 401 0.52 -4.78 -19.79
C ILE A 401 0.62 -3.34 -20.30
N ASN A 402 1.22 -3.14 -21.48
CA ASN A 402 1.38 -1.81 -22.08
C ASN A 402 0.06 -1.08 -22.30
N ASN A 403 -0.99 -1.78 -22.75
CA ASN A 403 -2.32 -1.19 -22.91
C ASN A 403 -2.91 -0.76 -21.56
N THR A 404 -2.79 -1.61 -20.53
CA THR A 404 -3.24 -1.31 -19.17
C THR A 404 -2.50 -0.09 -18.59
N LEU A 405 -1.17 -0.05 -18.73
CA LEU A 405 -0.34 1.07 -18.27
C LEU A 405 -0.65 2.37 -19.01
N THR A 406 -0.89 2.30 -20.32
CA THR A 406 -1.28 3.46 -21.13
C THR A 406 -2.60 4.06 -20.65
N GLY A 407 -3.57 3.20 -20.29
CA GLY A 407 -4.84 3.63 -19.70
C GLY A 407 -4.62 4.37 -18.38
N LEU A 408 -3.80 3.81 -17.47
CA LEU A 408 -3.46 4.46 -16.20
C LEU A 408 -2.69 5.78 -16.38
N ALA A 409 -1.80 5.85 -17.37
CA ALA A 409 -0.98 7.02 -17.61
C ALA A 409 -1.76 8.20 -18.23
N ALA A 410 -2.96 7.94 -18.77
CA ALA A 410 -3.84 9.01 -19.25
C ALA A 410 -4.30 9.95 -18.11
N ASP A 411 -4.42 9.43 -16.88
CA ASP A 411 -4.93 10.16 -15.72
C ASP A 411 -3.83 10.71 -14.79
N GLY A 412 -2.55 10.46 -15.09
CA GLY A 412 -1.42 11.04 -14.37
C GLY A 412 -0.15 10.15 -14.38
N PRO A 413 0.87 10.49 -13.57
CA PRO A 413 2.16 9.81 -13.64
C PRO A 413 2.07 8.32 -13.31
N VAL A 414 2.74 7.49 -14.12
CA VAL A 414 2.92 6.06 -13.87
C VAL A 414 4.40 5.72 -13.84
N LEU A 415 4.82 5.02 -12.78
CA LEU A 415 6.15 4.46 -12.59
C LEU A 415 5.99 2.95 -12.56
N MET A 416 6.67 2.22 -13.45
CA MET A 416 6.72 0.76 -13.41
C MET A 416 8.09 0.31 -12.92
N MET A 417 8.10 -0.59 -11.94
CA MET A 417 9.31 -1.21 -11.40
C MET A 417 9.22 -2.71 -11.69
N CYS A 418 10.24 -3.27 -12.34
CA CYS A 418 10.25 -4.69 -12.70
C CYS A 418 11.63 -5.36 -12.67
N GLY A 419 11.59 -6.69 -12.72
CA GLY A 419 12.72 -7.62 -12.69
C GLY A 419 12.86 -8.40 -13.99
N HIS A 420 13.21 -9.69 -13.90
CA HIS A 420 13.23 -10.73 -14.94
C HIS A 420 14.18 -10.50 -16.13
N GLU A 421 14.18 -9.30 -16.71
CA GLU A 421 14.96 -8.97 -17.90
C GLU A 421 16.45 -8.75 -17.60
N HIS A 422 16.83 -8.73 -16.32
CA HIS A 422 18.21 -8.60 -15.84
C HIS A 422 18.94 -7.40 -16.47
N ASN A 423 18.27 -6.25 -16.49
CA ASN A 423 18.69 -5.08 -17.24
C ASN A 423 18.70 -3.84 -16.35
N GLU A 424 19.80 -3.09 -16.32
CA GLU A 424 19.92 -1.88 -15.47
C GLU A 424 19.26 -0.63 -16.10
N LYS A 425 18.65 -0.75 -17.29
CA LYS A 425 18.07 0.38 -17.99
C LYS A 425 16.91 0.99 -17.21
N VAL A 426 17.01 2.31 -17.02
CA VAL A 426 15.91 3.21 -16.66
C VAL A 426 15.58 4.01 -17.91
N ARG A 427 14.32 4.01 -18.33
CA ARG A 427 13.87 4.69 -19.55
C ARG A 427 12.40 5.05 -19.49
N SER A 428 12.04 6.11 -20.19
CA SER A 428 10.65 6.42 -20.48
C SER A 428 10.16 5.49 -21.60
N GLU A 429 8.93 5.01 -21.48
CA GLU A 429 8.26 4.08 -22.39
C GLU A 429 6.85 4.56 -22.70
N LEU A 430 6.24 3.97 -23.73
CA LEU A 430 4.85 4.25 -24.15
C LEU A 430 4.62 5.73 -24.47
N ASP A 431 5.39 6.26 -25.43
CA ASP A 431 5.42 7.68 -25.79
C ASP A 431 5.72 8.59 -24.59
N ASP A 432 6.71 8.17 -23.80
CA ASP A 432 7.16 8.80 -22.56
C ASP A 432 6.14 8.82 -21.41
N LYS A 433 4.99 8.16 -21.53
CA LYS A 433 3.93 8.21 -20.51
C LYS A 433 4.25 7.40 -19.25
N VAL A 434 5.13 6.41 -19.35
CA VAL A 434 5.50 5.52 -18.25
C VAL A 434 7.00 5.57 -18.03
N LEU A 435 7.44 5.71 -16.77
CA LEU A 435 8.84 5.54 -16.41
C LEU A 435 9.09 4.10 -16.01
N LEU A 436 9.99 3.42 -16.70
CA LEU A 436 10.35 2.03 -16.42
C LEU A 436 11.69 1.98 -15.66
N VAL A 437 11.68 1.36 -14.48
CA VAL A 437 12.86 1.12 -13.63
C VAL A 437 13.09 -0.39 -13.52
N ARG A 438 14.17 -0.87 -14.13
CA ARG A 438 14.58 -2.27 -14.06
C ARG A 438 15.77 -2.46 -13.12
N GLY A 439 15.92 -3.66 -12.58
CA GLY A 439 17.11 -4.07 -11.86
C GLY A 439 17.85 -5.22 -12.54
N VAL A 440 19.05 -5.51 -12.03
CA VAL A 440 19.88 -6.63 -12.50
C VAL A 440 20.14 -7.56 -11.32
N PRO A 441 19.91 -8.87 -11.45
CA PRO A 441 20.21 -9.82 -10.40
C PRO A 441 21.71 -9.97 -10.14
N PRO A 442 22.07 -10.56 -8.98
CA PRO A 442 23.29 -11.34 -8.87
C PRO A 442 23.37 -12.44 -9.93
N VAL A 443 24.48 -12.52 -10.67
CA VAL A 443 24.83 -13.71 -11.46
C VAL A 443 26.07 -14.36 -10.84
N GLU A 444 26.12 -15.69 -10.81
CA GLU A 444 27.34 -16.41 -10.42
C GLU A 444 28.53 -16.05 -11.33
N GLY A 445 29.71 -15.95 -10.73
CA GLY A 445 30.99 -16.13 -11.40
C GLY A 445 31.83 -17.15 -10.63
N ALA A 446 32.38 -18.14 -11.34
CA ALA A 446 33.21 -19.18 -10.71
C ALA A 446 34.55 -18.62 -10.17
N THR A 447 35.01 -17.51 -10.71
CA THR A 447 36.15 -16.67 -10.28
C THR A 447 36.15 -15.50 -11.28
N LEU A 448 35.92 -14.25 -10.85
CA LEU A 448 35.76 -13.04 -11.70
C LEU A 448 36.61 -13.04 -12.99
N PRO A 449 36.07 -12.62 -14.17
CA PRO A 449 35.84 -11.20 -14.47
C PRO A 449 34.58 -10.87 -15.32
N SER A 450 33.50 -11.66 -15.27
CA SER A 450 32.23 -11.31 -15.95
C SER A 450 30.95 -11.60 -15.13
N SER A 451 31.06 -11.68 -13.81
CA SER A 451 29.88 -11.79 -12.93
C SER A 451 29.23 -10.42 -12.77
N VAL A 452 27.94 -10.30 -13.11
CA VAL A 452 27.18 -9.11 -12.75
C VAL A 452 26.83 -9.22 -11.27
N LEU A 453 27.40 -8.30 -10.49
CA LEU A 453 27.16 -8.20 -9.06
C LEU A 453 25.77 -7.61 -8.81
N PRO A 454 25.10 -7.92 -7.68
CA PRO A 454 23.79 -7.37 -7.36
C PRO A 454 23.69 -5.87 -7.59
N ILE A 455 22.62 -5.45 -8.24
CA ILE A 455 22.25 -4.05 -8.33
C ILE A 455 20.98 -3.82 -7.52
N VAL A 456 20.99 -2.80 -6.68
CA VAL A 456 19.78 -2.27 -6.05
C VAL A 456 19.54 -0.85 -6.53
N ASN A 457 18.28 -0.50 -6.76
CA ASN A 457 17.92 0.87 -7.10
C ASN A 457 17.41 1.58 -5.83
N CYS A 458 17.71 2.87 -5.71
CA CYS A 458 16.94 3.77 -4.87
C CYS A 458 16.18 4.72 -5.79
N VAL A 459 14.85 4.61 -5.77
CA VAL A 459 13.94 5.47 -6.53
C VAL A 459 13.46 6.57 -5.61
N ARG A 460 13.92 7.79 -5.85
CA ARG A 460 13.52 8.99 -5.13
C ARG A 460 12.41 9.70 -5.89
N LEU A 461 11.22 9.76 -5.31
CA LEU A 461 10.10 10.51 -5.84
C LEU A 461 10.23 11.96 -5.40
N LEU A 462 10.43 12.85 -6.36
CA LEU A 462 10.45 14.29 -6.14
C LEU A 462 9.02 14.80 -6.17
N ARG A 463 8.67 15.61 -5.17
CA ARG A 463 7.30 16.06 -4.96
C ARG A 463 7.24 17.56 -4.84
N LYS A 464 6.11 18.09 -5.30
CA LYS A 464 5.73 19.48 -5.14
C LYS A 464 4.24 19.56 -4.83
N ASP A 465 3.90 20.25 -3.75
CA ASP A 465 2.54 20.40 -3.24
C ASP A 465 1.84 19.03 -3.06
N GLY A 466 2.59 18.01 -2.64
CA GLY A 466 2.08 16.65 -2.42
C GLY A 466 1.94 15.80 -3.69
N VAL A 467 2.29 16.32 -4.87
CA VAL A 467 2.21 15.61 -6.16
C VAL A 467 3.61 15.21 -6.62
N VAL A 468 3.78 13.99 -7.11
CA VAL A 468 5.03 13.55 -7.74
C VAL A 468 5.19 14.24 -9.09
N ASP A 469 6.22 15.08 -9.22
CA ASP A 469 6.55 15.82 -10.44
C ASP A 469 7.91 15.43 -11.03
N GLY A 470 8.68 14.60 -10.33
CA GLY A 470 9.94 14.06 -10.81
C GLY A 470 10.32 12.76 -10.12
N VAL A 471 11.26 12.04 -10.74
CA VAL A 471 11.85 10.82 -10.19
C VAL A 471 13.36 10.86 -10.41
N GLU A 472 14.12 10.54 -9.38
CA GLU A 472 15.56 10.36 -9.45
C GLU A 472 15.90 8.91 -9.11
N VAL A 473 16.64 8.22 -9.99
CA VAL A 473 17.03 6.83 -9.79
C VAL A 473 18.53 6.75 -9.55
N HIS A 474 18.90 6.26 -8.37
CA HIS A 474 20.28 5.93 -8.01
C HIS A 474 20.47 4.42 -8.07
N GLN A 475 21.52 3.96 -8.73
CA GLN A 475 21.85 2.54 -8.82
C GLN A 475 23.09 2.27 -7.98
N PHE A 476 23.04 1.20 -7.18
CA PHE A 476 24.16 0.76 -6.36
C PHE A 476 24.53 -0.64 -6.79
N HIS A 477 25.80 -0.89 -7.04
CA HIS A 477 26.31 -2.21 -7.38
C HIS A 477 27.14 -2.74 -6.23
N GLN A 478 26.97 -4.02 -5.92
CA GLN A 478 27.84 -4.69 -4.97
C GLN A 478 29.21 -4.93 -5.61
N SER A 479 30.28 -4.84 -4.84
CA SER A 479 31.64 -5.22 -5.25
C SER A 479 32.28 -6.10 -4.18
N ALA A 480 33.45 -6.67 -4.46
CA ALA A 480 34.23 -7.40 -3.46
C ALA A 480 34.58 -6.52 -2.23
N SER A 481 34.65 -5.19 -2.41
CA SER A 481 34.95 -4.23 -1.34
C SER A 481 33.71 -3.67 -0.62
N GLY A 482 32.50 -4.08 -1.04
CA GLY A 482 31.23 -3.52 -0.57
C GLY A 482 30.44 -2.84 -1.68
N TRP A 483 29.37 -2.15 -1.32
CA TRP A 483 28.49 -1.47 -2.26
C TRP A 483 29.07 -0.14 -2.72
N LEU A 484 28.92 0.15 -4.01
CA LEU A 484 29.41 1.34 -4.68
C LEU A 484 28.30 2.00 -5.48
N VAL A 485 28.35 3.33 -5.59
CA VAL A 485 27.46 4.10 -6.46
C VAL A 485 27.80 3.80 -7.92
N ASN A 486 26.79 3.64 -8.78
CA ASN A 486 27.03 3.46 -10.21
C ASN A 486 27.74 4.69 -10.81
N ASN A 487 28.78 4.45 -11.60
CA ASN A 487 29.61 5.49 -12.22
C ASN A 487 28.84 6.42 -13.16
N SER A 488 27.67 5.99 -13.66
CA SER A 488 26.81 6.81 -14.51
C SER A 488 26.03 7.90 -13.75
N GLY A 489 26.14 7.94 -12.42
CA GLY A 489 25.41 8.89 -11.58
C GLY A 489 23.92 8.55 -11.45
N SER A 490 23.15 9.49 -10.91
CA SER A 490 21.69 9.36 -10.86
C SER A 490 21.06 9.76 -12.19
N LYS A 491 19.94 9.12 -12.52
CA LYS A 491 19.11 9.50 -13.67
C LYS A 491 17.88 10.23 -13.16
N LYS A 492 17.73 11.50 -13.55
CA LYS A 492 16.62 12.35 -13.13
C LYS A 492 15.60 12.52 -14.26
N TYR A 493 14.33 12.31 -13.94
CA TYR A 493 13.20 12.45 -14.85
C TYR A 493 12.22 13.46 -14.28
N GLU A 494 11.64 14.29 -15.15
CA GLU A 494 10.57 15.22 -14.81
C GLU A 494 9.28 14.80 -15.50
N HIS A 495 8.17 14.84 -14.78
CA HIS A 495 6.86 14.55 -15.32
C HIS A 495 6.14 15.84 -15.72
N HIS A 496 6.11 16.15 -17.01
CA HIS A 496 5.48 17.35 -17.53
C HIS A 496 4.52 17.03 -18.68
N ARG A 497 3.29 17.55 -18.59
CA ARG A 497 2.22 17.35 -19.60
C ARG A 497 1.94 15.87 -19.92
N GLY A 498 1.98 15.01 -18.91
CA GLY A 498 1.67 13.58 -19.04
C GLY A 498 2.81 12.73 -19.62
N ALA A 499 4.05 13.25 -19.61
CA ALA A 499 5.21 12.55 -20.10
C ALA A 499 6.41 12.71 -19.15
N TRP A 500 7.16 11.63 -18.95
CA TRP A 500 8.44 11.56 -18.27
C TRP A 500 9.56 11.94 -19.23
N ARG A 501 10.35 12.96 -18.87
CA ARG A 501 11.48 13.41 -19.69
C ARG A 501 12.76 13.34 -18.87
N LEU A 502 13.78 12.71 -19.45
CA LEU A 502 15.12 12.71 -18.86
C LEU A 502 15.63 14.15 -18.79
N ASN A 503 16.03 14.59 -17.60
CA ASN A 503 16.65 15.89 -17.37
C ASN A 503 18.16 15.75 -17.59
N SER A 504 18.66 16.32 -18.68
CA SER A 504 20.04 16.18 -19.16
C SER A 504 21.08 17.10 -18.47
N ASN A 505 20.74 17.68 -17.32
CA ASN A 505 21.57 18.68 -16.63
C ASN A 505 23.03 18.24 -16.39
#